data_AF-A0A101IAL8-F1
#
_entry.id   AF-A0A101IAL8-F1
#
_cell.length_a   1.000
_cell.length_b   1.000
_cell.length_c   1.000
_cell.angle_alpha   90.00
_cell.angle_beta   90.00
_cell.angle_gamma   90.00
#
_symmetry.space_group_name_H-M   'P 1'
#
loop_
_entity.id
_entity.type
_entity.pdbx_description
1 polymer ?
#
loop_
_entity_poly.entity_id
_entity_poly.type
_entity_poly.pdbx_seq_one_letter_code
_entity_poly.pdbx_strand_id
1 'polypeptide(L)' 'MIVTTKKLFEAAYGKYAIGAYNINNLEQTVGLFRGNLQSKAPFIIQISKGARSYTDKLLLEGLIRSAD' A
#
# COMPACT_ATOMS: atom_id res chain seq x y z
N MET A 1 3.33 -2.83 -10.00
CA MET A 1 4.37 -3.83 -9.66
C MET A 1 4.69 -3.77 -8.18
N ILE A 2 4.29 -4.79 -7.43
CA ILE A 2 4.64 -4.96 -6.01
C ILE A 2 6.14 -5.24 -5.86
N VAL A 3 6.80 -4.50 -4.97
CA VAL A 3 8.24 -4.63 -4.66
C VAL A 3 8.47 -4.73 -3.15
N THR A 4 9.67 -5.13 -2.75
CA THR A 4 10.08 -5.11 -1.34
C THR A 4 10.34 -3.68 -0.86
N THR A 5 10.13 -3.43 0.43
CA THR A 5 10.42 -2.14 1.07
C THR A 5 11.89 -1.74 0.95
N LYS A 6 12.81 -2.72 0.85
CA LYS A 6 14.24 -2.46 0.59
C LYS A 6 14.45 -1.60 -0.66
N LYS A 7 13.82 -1.95 -1.79
CA LYS A 7 13.92 -1.18 -3.04
C LYS A 7 13.33 0.22 -2.91
N LEU A 8 12.24 0.35 -2.15
CA LEU A 8 11.62 1.65 -1.89
C LEU A 8 12.55 2.55 -1.06
N PHE A 9 13.18 2.01 -0.01
CA PHE A 9 14.13 2.76 0.80
C PHE A 9 15.42 3.11 0.04
N GLU A 10 15.95 2.21 -0.79
CA GLU A 10 17.08 2.52 -1.70
C GLU A 10 16.80 3.74 -2.58
N ALA A 11 15.55 3.92 -3.03
CA ALA A 11 15.16 5.06 -3.87
C ALA A 11 14.96 6.37 -3.08
N ALA A 12 14.52 6.29 -1.82
CA ALA A 12 14.06 7.45 -1.05
C ALA A 12 15.01 7.94 0.05
N TYR A 13 15.84 7.08 0.62
CA TYR A 13 16.62 7.38 1.81
C TYR A 13 17.52 8.62 1.59
N GLY A 14 17.41 9.61 2.48
CA GLY A 14 18.13 10.88 2.38
C GLY A 14 17.64 11.85 1.28
N LYS A 15 16.60 11.51 0.52
CA LYS A 15 16.08 12.31 -0.60
C LYS A 15 14.65 12.78 -0.39
N TYR A 16 13.75 11.89 0.02
CA TYR A 16 12.33 12.20 0.26
C TYR A 16 11.71 11.19 1.21
N ALA A 17 10.52 11.52 1.73
CA ALA A 17 9.73 10.61 2.56
C ALA A 17 8.79 9.75 1.70
N ILE A 18 8.57 8.51 2.11
CA ILE A 18 7.58 7.62 1.51
C ILE A 18 6.40 7.48 2.48
N GLY A 19 5.19 7.70 1.99
CA GLY A 19 3.97 7.46 2.75
C GLY A 19 3.73 5.97 2.99
N ALA A 20 3.44 5.61 4.24
CA ALA A 20 3.03 4.26 4.62
C ALA A 20 1.58 4.31 5.10
N TYR A 21 0.69 3.62 4.37
CA TYR A 21 -0.75 3.76 4.52
C TYR A 21 -1.36 2.44 4.97
N ASN A 22 -2.21 2.50 5.98
CA ASN A 22 -3.00 1.35 6.39
C ASN A 22 -4.24 1.20 5.52
N ILE A 23 -4.55 -0.05 5.16
CA ILE A 23 -5.82 -0.42 4.54
C ILE A 23 -6.48 -1.54 5.31
N ASN A 24 -7.81 -1.52 5.30
CA ASN A 24 -8.66 -2.50 5.95
C ASN A 24 -9.80 -2.96 5.03
N ASN A 25 -10.13 -2.22 3.96
CA ASN A 25 -11.27 -2.52 3.09
C ASN A 25 -11.03 -2.09 1.63
N LEU A 26 -12.03 -2.31 0.79
CA LEU A 26 -12.00 -1.98 -0.64
C LEU A 26 -11.88 -0.46 -0.87
N GLU A 27 -12.67 0.34 -0.18
CA GLU A 27 -12.74 1.78 -0.38
C GLU A 27 -11.40 2.47 -0.09
N GLN A 28 -10.75 2.08 1.01
CA GLN A 28 -9.41 2.56 1.35
C GLN A 28 -8.39 2.14 0.29
N THR A 29 -8.47 0.91 -0.20
CA THR A 29 -7.57 0.40 -1.25
C THR A 29 -7.73 1.20 -2.54
N VAL A 30 -8.96 1.37 -3.02
CA VAL A 30 -9.27 2.13 -4.24
C VAL A 30 -8.85 3.60 -4.10
N GLY A 31 -9.14 4.22 -2.95
CA GLY A 31 -8.75 5.61 -2.68
C GLY A 31 -7.23 5.78 -2.71
N LEU A 32 -6.49 4.89 -2.07
CA LEU A 32 -5.04 4.92 -2.03
C LEU A 32 -4.42 4.78 -3.42
N PHE A 33 -4.83 3.77 -4.19
CA PHE A 33 -4.27 3.53 -5.53
C PHE A 33 -4.61 4.66 -6.52
N ARG A 34 -5.84 5.18 -6.49
CA ARG A 34 -6.22 6.34 -7.32
C ARG A 34 -5.45 7.59 -6.95
N GLY A 35 -5.31 7.88 -5.65
CA GLY A 35 -4.49 8.99 -5.16
C GLY A 35 -3.03 8.85 -5.59
N ASN A 36 -2.51 7.63 -5.57
CA ASN A 36 -1.14 7.35 -6.01
C ASN A 36 -0.92 7.59 -7.51
N LEU A 37 -1.88 7.19 -8.35
CA LEU A 37 -1.81 7.46 -9.80
C LEU A 37 -1.74 8.96 -10.10
N GLN A 38 -2.46 9.77 -9.32
CA GLN A 38 -2.44 11.23 -9.47
C GLN A 38 -1.13 11.84 -8.98
N SER A 39 -0.61 11.40 -7.83
CA SER A 39 0.62 11.95 -7.23
C SER A 39 1.90 11.47 -7.91
N LYS A 40 1.85 10.36 -8.66
CA LYS A 40 3.01 9.68 -9.26
C LYS A 40 4.10 9.37 -8.23
N ALA A 41 3.71 9.08 -7.00
CA ALA A 41 4.63 8.77 -5.91
C ALA A 41 4.75 7.25 -5.67
N PRO A 42 5.85 6.78 -5.06
CA PRO A 42 5.89 5.47 -4.43
C PRO A 42 5.21 5.52 -3.05
N PHE A 43 4.64 4.39 -2.62
CA PHE A 43 4.00 4.27 -1.31
C PHE A 43 4.18 2.86 -0.74
N ILE A 44 3.97 2.73 0.57
CA ILE A 44 3.97 1.46 1.30
C ILE A 44 2.54 1.16 1.74
N ILE A 45 2.07 -0.06 1.49
CA ILE A 45 0.80 -0.56 2.03
C ILE A 45 1.09 -1.35 3.30
N GLN A 46 0.33 -1.07 4.36
CA GLN A 46 0.48 -1.72 5.65
C GLN A 46 -0.83 -2.38 6.09
N ILE A 47 -0.80 -3.68 6.33
CA ILE A 47 -1.92 -4.41 6.92
C ILE A 47 -1.63 -4.69 8.39
N SER A 48 -2.36 -4.03 9.29
CA SER A 48 -2.20 -4.23 10.73
C SER A 48 -2.72 -5.60 11.17
N LYS A 49 -2.45 -6.00 12.42
CA LYS A 49 -3.07 -7.21 13.00
C LYS A 49 -4.60 -7.11 12.98
N GLY A 50 -5.14 -5.93 13.32
CA GLY A 50 -6.57 -5.65 13.29
C GLY A 50 -7.17 -5.73 11.89
N ALA A 51 -6.48 -5.17 10.88
CA ALA A 51 -6.91 -5.23 9.48
C ALA A 51 -7.08 -6.68 9.01
N ARG A 52 -6.07 -7.53 9.32
CA ARG A 52 -6.12 -8.96 8.98
C ARG A 52 -7.23 -9.70 9.69
N SER A 53 -7.51 -9.37 10.95
CA SER A 53 -8.63 -9.96 11.70
C SER A 53 -10.00 -9.48 11.18
N TYR A 54 -10.10 -8.24 10.74
CA TYR A 54 -11.35 -7.62 10.28
C TYR A 54 -11.79 -8.14 8.90
N THR A 55 -10.85 -8.25 7.96
CA THR A 55 -11.18 -8.54 6.54
C THR A 55 -10.67 -9.89 6.04
N ASP A 56 -9.78 -10.55 6.77
CA ASP A 56 -8.93 -11.65 6.28
C ASP A 56 -7.78 -11.18 5.36
N LYS A 57 -6.61 -11.80 5.56
CA LYS A 57 -5.38 -11.49 4.84
C LYS A 57 -5.45 -11.81 3.34
N LEU A 58 -6.17 -12.87 2.94
CA LEU A 58 -6.30 -13.29 1.54
C LEU A 58 -7.17 -12.33 0.76
N LEU A 59 -8.24 -11.83 1.38
CA LEU A 59 -9.09 -10.80 0.77
C LEU A 59 -8.31 -9.50 0.60
N LEU A 60 -7.58 -9.05 1.62
CA LEU A 60 -6.71 -7.86 1.51
C LEU A 60 -5.64 -8.04 0.43
N GLU A 61 -4.99 -9.21 0.32
CA GLU A 61 -4.05 -9.50 -0.75
C GLU A 61 -4.72 -9.45 -2.13
N GLY A 62 -5.90 -10.05 -2.29
CA GLY A 62 -6.67 -10.01 -3.52
C GLY A 62 -7.04 -8.59 -3.96
N LEU A 63 -7.45 -7.74 -3.02
CA LEU A 63 -7.72 -6.32 -3.27
C LEU A 63 -6.46 -5.59 -3.74
N ILE A 64 -5.33 -5.77 -3.06
CA ILE A 64 -4.05 -5.15 -3.41
C ILE A 64 -3.62 -5.57 -4.82
N ARG A 65 -3.69 -6.86 -5.14
CA ARG A 65 -3.29 -7.40 -6.45
C ARG A 65 -4.21 -6.97 -7.59
N SER A 66 -5.49 -6.76 -7.30
CA SER A 66 -6.46 -6.31 -8.30
C SER A 66 -6.35 -4.81 -8.59
N ALA A 67 -5.78 -4.04 -7.66
CA ALA A 67 -5.61 -2.60 -7.79
C ALA A 67 -4.26 -2.20 -8.41
N ASP A 68 -3.27 -3.10 -8.43
CA ASP A 68 -1.96 -2.94 -9.08
C ASP A 68 -2.04 -3.09 -10.61
#